data_AF-A0A5J4WKJ0-F1
#
_entry.id   AF-A0A5J4WKJ0-F1
#
_cell.length_a   1.000
_cell.length_b   1.000
_cell.length_c   1.000
_cell.angle_alpha   90.00
_cell.angle_beta   90.00
_cell.angle_gamma   90.00
#
_symmetry.space_group_name_H-M   'P 1'
#
loop_
_entity.id
_entity.type
_entity.pdbx_description
1 polymer ?
#
loop_
_entity_poly.entity_id
_entity_poly.type
_entity_poly.pdbx_seq_one_letter_code
_entity_poly.pdbx_strand_id
1 'polypeptide(L)'
;MFDENNFVTSEIIGQGSFGLTKKAIQVSTGQNVAIKLIEFTNEDTKIKMNQEIATLQKLSHPNIVQYLGYYMKRNKLAIVMELVEGGDAQALYKTMRQKQQPLELNNVWEFIFQMAYALSYIHSQGIIHKDFKPANILLSGDKKIYKLADFGLAKHLIPGQNTVTQTQLGTPLYDCPELFETKRSSTQADLFSFGVVIFNLIELDHPFTPDLAPIYAQRVVTEQPKPFRLSKDETLNNLVIRMLDKV
;
A
#
# COMPACT_ATOMS: atom_id res chain seq x y z
N MET A 1 -8.18 -23.96 -3.55
CA MET A 1 -9.20 -23.19 -4.29
C MET A 1 -10.51 -23.38 -3.55
N PHE A 2 -11.23 -22.30 -3.25
CA PHE A 2 -12.54 -22.37 -2.61
C PHE A 2 -13.67 -22.49 -3.65
N ASP A 3 -14.87 -22.82 -3.18
CA ASP A 3 -16.12 -22.65 -3.95
C ASP A 3 -16.82 -21.35 -3.54
N GLU A 4 -17.59 -20.74 -4.43
CA GLU A 4 -18.29 -19.48 -4.14
C GLU A 4 -19.33 -19.63 -3.03
N ASN A 5 -19.92 -20.81 -2.88
CA ASN A 5 -20.92 -21.11 -1.86
C ASN A 5 -20.32 -21.24 -0.45
N ASN A 6 -18.98 -21.24 -0.34
CA ASN A 6 -18.30 -21.20 0.95
C ASN A 6 -18.42 -19.84 1.65
N PHE A 7 -18.91 -18.80 0.97
CA PHE A 7 -18.91 -17.44 1.50
C PHE A 7 -20.25 -16.73 1.33
N VAL A 8 -20.68 -16.03 2.38
CA VAL A 8 -21.81 -15.09 2.33
C VAL A 8 -21.26 -13.67 2.33
N THR A 9 -21.33 -12.98 1.20
CA THR A 9 -20.85 -11.59 1.06
C THR A 9 -21.85 -10.59 1.61
N SER A 10 -21.37 -9.53 2.26
CA SER A 10 -22.18 -8.45 2.82
C SER A 10 -21.81 -7.09 2.19
N GLU A 11 -21.43 -6.11 2.99
CA GLU A 11 -21.12 -4.74 2.59
C GLU A 11 -19.82 -4.62 1.79
N ILE A 12 -19.75 -3.54 1.02
CA ILE A 12 -18.52 -3.09 0.36
C ILE A 12 -17.67 -2.37 1.39
N ILE A 13 -16.41 -2.82 1.53
CA ILE A 13 -15.44 -2.25 2.49
C ILE A 13 -14.28 -1.54 1.79
N GLY A 14 -14.16 -1.67 0.48
CA GLY A 14 -13.15 -0.96 -0.30
C GLY A 14 -13.44 -0.97 -1.79
N GLN A 15 -13.05 0.09 -2.48
CA GLN A 15 -13.09 0.18 -3.94
C GLN A 15 -11.77 0.79 -4.41
N GLY A 16 -10.98 0.02 -5.14
CA GLY A 16 -9.67 0.42 -5.64
C GLY A 16 -9.57 0.31 -7.15
N SER A 17 -8.40 0.63 -7.70
CA SER A 17 -8.11 0.59 -9.14
C SER A 17 -8.28 -0.80 -9.77
N PHE A 18 -8.20 -1.86 -8.96
CA PHE A 18 -8.26 -3.26 -9.41
C PHE A 18 -9.60 -3.94 -9.14
N GLY A 19 -10.53 -3.24 -8.49
CA GLY A 19 -11.88 -3.75 -8.26
C GLY A 19 -12.44 -3.45 -6.88
N LEU A 20 -13.36 -4.32 -6.45
CA LEU A 20 -14.24 -4.11 -5.31
C LEU A 20 -13.92 -5.10 -4.20
N THR A 21 -13.72 -4.62 -2.98
CA THR A 21 -13.54 -5.47 -1.80
C THR A 21 -14.82 -5.49 -0.97
N LYS A 22 -15.30 -6.70 -0.66
CA LYS A 22 -16.47 -6.93 0.18
C LYS A 22 -16.09 -7.65 1.47
N LYS A 23 -16.80 -7.37 2.54
CA LYS A 23 -16.81 -8.24 3.72
C LYS A 23 -17.59 -9.52 3.39
N ALA A 24 -17.17 -10.63 3.97
CA ALA A 24 -17.91 -11.88 3.89
C ALA A 24 -17.72 -12.73 5.14
N ILE A 25 -18.58 -13.71 5.32
CA ILE A 25 -18.45 -14.75 6.34
C ILE A 25 -18.19 -16.08 5.64
N GLN A 26 -17.13 -16.79 6.06
CA GLN A 26 -16.89 -18.16 5.62
C GLN A 26 -17.86 -19.11 6.33
N VAL A 27 -18.72 -19.78 5.55
CA VAL A 27 -19.84 -20.58 6.07
C VAL A 27 -19.38 -21.71 7.00
N SER A 28 -18.28 -22.38 6.64
CA SER A 28 -17.79 -23.55 7.39
C SER A 28 -17.17 -23.21 8.75
N THR A 29 -16.63 -22.00 8.91
CA THR A 29 -15.87 -21.59 10.12
C THR A 29 -16.55 -20.46 10.90
N GLY A 30 -17.52 -19.76 10.29
CA GLY A 30 -18.08 -18.53 10.83
C GLY A 30 -17.11 -17.34 10.81
N GLN A 31 -15.92 -17.50 10.21
CA GLN A 31 -14.88 -16.48 10.22
C GLN A 31 -15.21 -15.31 9.27
N ASN A 32 -15.03 -14.09 9.76
CA ASN A 32 -15.08 -12.89 8.92
C ASN A 32 -13.84 -12.81 8.01
N VAL A 33 -14.05 -12.55 6.72
CA VAL A 33 -13.01 -12.43 5.70
C VAL A 33 -13.27 -11.22 4.81
N ALA A 34 -12.24 -10.78 4.09
CA ALA A 34 -12.33 -9.80 3.01
C ALA A 34 -12.20 -10.51 1.65
N ILE A 35 -13.07 -10.17 0.70
CA ILE A 35 -13.06 -10.72 -0.66
C ILE A 35 -12.86 -9.60 -1.67
N LYS A 36 -11.67 -9.56 -2.30
CA LYS A 36 -11.36 -8.63 -3.40
C LYS A 36 -11.77 -9.25 -4.72
N LEU A 37 -12.69 -8.60 -5.42
CA LEU A 37 -13.22 -9.01 -6.71
C LEU A 37 -12.49 -8.27 -7.83
N ILE A 38 -11.84 -9.03 -8.72
CA ILE A 38 -11.09 -8.51 -9.87
C ILE A 38 -11.75 -9.05 -11.13
N GLU A 39 -12.19 -8.15 -12.02
CA GLU A 39 -12.73 -8.52 -13.32
C GLU A 39 -11.58 -8.71 -14.32
N PHE A 40 -11.63 -9.79 -15.10
CA PHE A 40 -10.71 -9.97 -16.24
C PHE A 40 -11.49 -9.88 -17.54
N THR A 41 -11.06 -8.95 -18.39
CA THR A 41 -11.73 -8.63 -19.67
C THR A 41 -10.91 -9.07 -20.87
N ASN A 42 -9.63 -9.40 -20.68
CA ASN A 42 -8.68 -9.79 -21.73
C ASN A 42 -7.52 -10.64 -21.15
N GLU A 43 -6.62 -11.12 -22.01
CA GLU A 43 -5.47 -11.92 -21.58
C GLU A 43 -4.49 -11.17 -20.67
N ASP A 44 -4.26 -9.87 -20.91
CA ASP A 44 -3.37 -9.06 -20.06
C ASP A 44 -3.86 -8.98 -18.61
N THR A 45 -5.17 -8.83 -18.42
CA THR A 45 -5.79 -8.80 -17.09
C THR A 45 -5.72 -10.15 -16.40
N LYS A 46 -5.85 -11.27 -17.13
CA LYS A 46 -5.62 -12.62 -16.59
C LYS A 46 -4.17 -12.85 -16.16
N ILE A 47 -3.19 -12.38 -16.92
CA ILE A 47 -1.77 -12.49 -16.56
C ILE A 47 -1.49 -11.74 -15.26
N LYS A 48 -1.98 -10.50 -15.13
CA LYS A 48 -1.83 -9.68 -13.91
C LYS A 48 -2.49 -10.34 -12.70
N MET A 49 -3.69 -10.86 -12.89
CA MET A 49 -4.45 -11.61 -11.89
C MET A 49 -3.65 -12.82 -11.36
N ASN A 50 -3.08 -13.63 -12.25
CA ASN A 50 -2.25 -14.77 -11.87
C ASN A 50 -0.96 -14.34 -11.14
N GLN A 51 -0.35 -13.21 -11.55
CA GLN A 51 0.81 -12.65 -10.86
C GLN A 51 0.47 -12.19 -9.43
N GLU A 52 -0.69 -11.56 -9.22
CA GLU A 52 -1.14 -11.13 -7.89
C GLU A 52 -1.36 -12.34 -6.98
N ILE A 53 -2.08 -13.38 -7.44
CA ILE A 53 -2.24 -14.64 -6.68
C ILE A 53 -0.88 -15.25 -6.34
N ALA A 54 -0.01 -15.42 -7.33
CA ALA A 54 1.30 -16.06 -7.15
C ALA A 54 2.20 -15.28 -6.18
N THR A 55 2.03 -13.95 -6.11
CA THR A 55 2.72 -13.09 -5.14
C THR A 55 2.12 -13.31 -3.75
N LEU A 56 0.81 -13.12 -3.59
CA LEU A 56 0.11 -13.22 -2.31
C LEU A 56 0.27 -14.59 -1.64
N GLN A 57 0.30 -15.68 -2.41
CA GLN A 57 0.49 -17.04 -1.91
C GLN A 57 1.82 -17.26 -1.18
N LYS A 58 2.85 -16.46 -1.48
CA LYS A 58 4.19 -16.57 -0.88
C LYS A 58 4.37 -15.66 0.33
N LEU A 59 3.43 -14.76 0.58
CA LEU A 59 3.55 -13.78 1.65
C LEU A 59 2.89 -14.31 2.93
N SER A 60 3.68 -14.38 4.00
CA SER A 60 3.18 -14.63 5.35
C SER A 60 4.00 -13.77 6.31
N HIS A 61 3.37 -12.72 6.83
CA HIS A 61 4.04 -11.74 7.67
C HIS A 61 3.01 -11.03 8.57
N PRO A 62 3.31 -10.74 9.85
CA PRO A 62 2.35 -10.12 10.77
C PRO A 62 1.81 -8.77 10.27
N ASN A 63 2.63 -7.99 9.56
CA ASN A 63 2.28 -6.67 9.02
C ASN A 63 1.91 -6.68 7.53
N ILE A 64 1.49 -7.83 7.00
CA ILE A 64 0.91 -7.94 5.65
C ILE A 64 -0.45 -8.61 5.79
N VAL A 65 -1.42 -8.19 4.99
CA VAL A 65 -2.74 -8.83 4.95
C VAL A 65 -2.59 -10.28 4.47
N GLN A 66 -2.99 -11.22 5.30
CA GLN A 66 -2.88 -12.65 5.05
C GLN A 66 -3.83 -13.08 3.93
N TYR A 67 -3.24 -13.67 2.90
CA TYR A 67 -3.96 -14.40 1.87
C TYR A 67 -4.49 -15.73 2.43
N LEU A 68 -5.76 -16.02 2.19
CA LEU A 68 -6.42 -17.25 2.64
C LEU A 68 -6.73 -18.20 1.47
N GLY A 69 -6.89 -17.66 0.26
CA GLY A 69 -7.17 -18.44 -0.94
C GLY A 69 -7.87 -17.62 -2.01
N TYR A 70 -8.48 -18.30 -2.96
CA TYR A 70 -9.25 -17.68 -4.03
C TYR A 70 -10.29 -18.64 -4.58
N TYR A 71 -11.26 -18.07 -5.30
CA TYR A 71 -12.20 -18.79 -6.14
C TYR A 71 -12.51 -17.97 -7.41
N MET A 72 -13.08 -18.63 -8.40
CA MET A 72 -13.48 -18.00 -9.65
C MET A 72 -15.00 -17.95 -9.74
N LYS A 73 -15.55 -16.81 -10.16
CA LYS A 73 -16.99 -16.66 -10.41
C LYS A 73 -17.19 -15.95 -11.74
N ARG A 74 -17.62 -16.69 -12.78
CA ARG A 74 -17.75 -16.18 -14.15
C ARG A 74 -16.42 -15.54 -14.61
N ASN A 75 -16.44 -14.26 -15.01
CA ASN A 75 -15.27 -13.49 -15.43
C ASN A 75 -14.64 -12.68 -14.28
N LYS A 76 -14.77 -13.16 -13.03
CA LYS A 76 -14.21 -12.51 -11.85
C LYS A 76 -13.35 -13.48 -11.05
N LEU A 77 -12.16 -13.02 -10.68
CA LEU A 77 -11.40 -13.61 -9.59
C LEU A 77 -11.89 -13.03 -8.27
N ALA A 78 -12.09 -13.89 -7.28
CA ALA A 78 -12.33 -13.51 -5.91
C ALA A 78 -11.13 -13.95 -5.05
N ILE A 79 -10.32 -12.99 -4.59
CA ILE A 79 -9.22 -13.23 -3.66
C ILE A 79 -9.77 -13.13 -2.24
N VAL A 80 -9.59 -14.19 -1.46
CA VAL A 80 -10.01 -14.29 -0.06
C VAL A 80 -8.84 -13.98 0.84
N MET A 81 -9.02 -13.02 1.76
CA MET A 81 -8.01 -12.49 2.66
C MET A 81 -8.56 -12.39 4.08
N GLU A 82 -7.68 -12.27 5.08
CA GLU A 82 -8.10 -11.89 6.43
C GLU A 82 -8.84 -10.54 6.40
N LEU A 83 -9.83 -10.39 7.27
CA LEU A 83 -10.48 -9.10 7.48
C LEU A 83 -9.71 -8.29 8.53
N VAL A 84 -9.39 -7.05 8.21
CA VAL A 84 -8.74 -6.09 9.11
C VAL A 84 -9.74 -4.97 9.42
N GLU A 85 -10.23 -4.91 10.67
CA GLU A 85 -11.48 -4.20 11.01
C GLU A 85 -11.33 -2.69 11.33
N GLY A 86 -10.12 -2.18 11.49
CA GLY A 86 -9.86 -0.79 11.92
C GLY A 86 -9.85 0.26 10.81
N GLY A 87 -10.20 -0.12 9.59
CA GLY A 87 -10.12 0.74 8.40
C GLY A 87 -8.69 0.94 7.91
N ASP A 88 -8.47 2.01 7.13
CA ASP A 88 -7.18 2.34 6.54
C ASP A 88 -6.52 3.58 7.16
N ALA A 89 -5.22 3.75 6.92
CA ALA A 89 -4.46 4.88 7.44
C ALA A 89 -4.84 6.20 6.74
N GLN A 90 -5.49 6.16 5.57
CA GLN A 90 -6.01 7.37 4.90
C GLN A 90 -7.15 8.01 5.69
N ALA A 91 -8.07 7.21 6.23
CA ALA A 91 -9.15 7.65 7.09
C ALA A 91 -8.62 8.18 8.44
N LEU A 92 -7.61 7.52 9.00
CA LEU A 92 -6.91 7.99 10.19
C LEU A 92 -6.29 9.37 9.94
N TYR A 93 -5.52 9.51 8.87
CA TYR A 93 -4.88 10.77 8.48
C TYR A 93 -5.90 11.89 8.27
N LYS A 94 -7.03 11.62 7.60
CA LYS A 94 -8.11 12.60 7.42
C LYS A 94 -8.65 13.10 8.76
N THR A 95 -8.85 12.20 9.71
CA THR A 95 -9.33 12.53 11.06
C THR A 95 -8.30 13.38 11.81
N MET A 96 -7.01 13.04 11.72
CA MET A 96 -5.90 13.80 12.30
C MET A 96 -5.85 15.23 11.77
N ARG A 97 -5.93 15.41 10.44
CA ARG A 97 -5.98 16.77 9.82
C ARG A 97 -7.18 17.57 10.29
N GLN A 98 -8.37 16.96 10.33
CA GLN A 98 -9.60 17.64 10.78
C GLN A 98 -9.49 18.14 12.22
N LYS A 99 -8.84 17.35 13.08
CA LYS A 99 -8.62 17.69 14.49
C LYS A 99 -7.37 18.56 14.72
N GLN A 100 -6.56 18.80 13.68
CA GLN A 100 -5.23 19.43 13.79
C GLN A 100 -4.35 18.74 14.85
N GLN A 101 -4.46 17.42 14.93
CA GLN A 101 -3.78 16.62 15.94
C GLN A 101 -2.92 15.55 15.26
N PRO A 102 -1.58 15.74 15.20
CA PRO A 102 -0.68 14.72 14.67
C PRO A 102 -0.67 13.49 15.56
N LEU A 103 -0.18 12.38 15.00
CA LEU A 103 -0.03 11.14 15.73
C LEU A 103 1.06 11.33 16.78
N GLU A 104 0.87 10.78 17.97
CA GLU A 104 1.90 10.85 19.01
C GLU A 104 3.19 10.17 18.53
N LEU A 105 4.33 10.74 18.90
CA LEU A 105 5.64 10.34 18.39
C LEU A 105 5.92 8.84 18.57
N ASN A 106 5.54 8.26 19.71
CA ASN A 106 5.70 6.82 19.95
C ASN A 106 4.90 5.98 18.95
N ASN A 107 3.64 6.36 18.69
CA ASN A 107 2.79 5.69 17.71
C ASN A 107 3.33 5.86 16.27
N VAL A 108 3.98 7.00 15.97
CA VAL A 108 4.68 7.19 14.69
C VAL A 108 5.84 6.20 14.55
N TRP A 109 6.67 6.05 15.57
CA TRP A 109 7.77 5.09 15.55
C TRP A 109 7.28 3.63 15.47
N GLU A 110 6.18 3.28 16.15
CA GLU A 110 5.54 1.97 16.02
C GLU A 110 5.02 1.71 14.60
N PHE A 111 4.37 2.70 13.99
CA PHE A 111 3.96 2.64 12.58
C PHE A 111 5.17 2.43 11.67
N ILE A 112 6.24 3.20 11.87
CA ILE A 112 7.46 3.11 11.07
C ILE A 112 8.06 1.71 11.17
N PHE A 113 8.21 1.19 12.39
CA PHE A 113 8.76 -0.13 12.61
C PHE A 113 7.96 -1.22 11.89
N GLN A 114 6.63 -1.22 12.04
CA GLN A 114 5.77 -2.23 11.45
C GLN A 114 5.77 -2.20 9.91
N MET A 115 5.74 -1.01 9.31
CA MET A 115 5.79 -0.86 7.85
C MET A 115 7.18 -1.13 7.28
N ALA A 116 8.25 -0.70 7.97
CA ALA A 116 9.60 -1.04 7.58
C ALA A 116 9.84 -2.56 7.63
N TYR A 117 9.26 -3.26 8.62
CA TYR A 117 9.36 -4.72 8.73
C TYR A 117 8.65 -5.42 7.57
N ALA A 118 7.44 -4.97 7.21
CA ALA A 118 6.72 -5.47 6.03
C ALA A 118 7.48 -5.21 4.72
N LEU A 119 7.99 -3.99 4.52
CA LEU A 119 8.75 -3.61 3.32
C LEU A 119 10.04 -4.42 3.21
N SER A 120 10.80 -4.55 4.31
CA SER A 120 12.01 -5.36 4.35
C SER A 120 11.72 -6.83 3.98
N TYR A 121 10.62 -7.39 4.50
CA TYR A 121 10.21 -8.76 4.18
C TYR A 121 9.93 -8.95 2.67
N ILE A 122 9.15 -8.06 2.05
CA ILE A 122 8.84 -8.20 0.61
C ILE A 122 10.04 -7.88 -0.28
N HIS A 123 10.85 -6.88 0.09
CA HIS A 123 12.06 -6.51 -0.64
C HIS A 123 13.10 -7.64 -0.61
N SER A 124 13.21 -8.37 0.50
CA SER A 124 14.10 -9.55 0.61
C SER A 124 13.71 -10.70 -0.34
N GLN A 125 12.47 -10.72 -0.79
CA GLN A 125 11.95 -11.66 -1.79
C GLN A 125 12.00 -11.10 -3.22
N GLY A 126 12.61 -9.94 -3.41
CA GLY A 126 12.66 -9.25 -4.70
C GLY A 126 11.33 -8.65 -5.14
N ILE A 127 10.39 -8.41 -4.23
CA ILE A 127 9.08 -7.83 -4.55
C ILE A 127 9.11 -6.34 -4.27
N ILE A 128 8.70 -5.52 -5.24
CA ILE A 128 8.46 -4.08 -5.09
C ILE A 128 6.94 -3.88 -5.02
N HIS A 129 6.45 -3.16 -4.01
CA HIS A 129 5.02 -2.93 -3.80
C HIS A 129 4.40 -1.99 -4.84
N LYS A 130 5.07 -0.86 -5.10
CA LYS A 130 4.74 0.17 -6.11
C LYS A 130 3.45 0.98 -5.88
N ASP A 131 2.72 0.72 -4.81
CA ASP A 131 1.55 1.52 -4.42
C ASP A 131 1.49 1.69 -2.89
N PHE A 132 2.64 1.96 -2.27
CA PHE A 132 2.70 2.18 -0.82
C PHE A 132 2.07 3.55 -0.49
N LYS A 133 0.88 3.53 0.13
CA LYS A 133 0.12 4.74 0.45
C LYS A 133 -0.82 4.48 1.63
N PRO A 134 -1.36 5.52 2.30
CA PRO A 134 -2.18 5.35 3.49
C PRO A 134 -3.44 4.49 3.26
N ALA A 135 -4.03 4.55 2.07
CA ALA A 135 -5.21 3.74 1.73
C ALA A 135 -4.93 2.23 1.63
N ASN A 136 -3.65 1.84 1.46
CA ASN A 136 -3.22 0.45 1.38
C ASN A 136 -2.62 -0.05 2.70
N ILE A 137 -2.72 0.73 3.79
CA ILE A 137 -2.26 0.33 5.11
C ILE A 137 -3.49 0.19 6.02
N LEU A 138 -3.85 -1.04 6.34
CA LEU A 138 -5.01 -1.36 7.17
C LEU A 138 -4.63 -1.43 8.65
N LEU A 139 -5.56 -1.10 9.52
CA LEU A 139 -5.37 -1.08 10.97
C LEU A 139 -6.19 -2.17 11.64
N SER A 140 -5.65 -2.84 12.65
CA SER A 140 -6.45 -3.68 13.56
C SER A 140 -7.53 -2.86 14.26
N GLY A 141 -8.57 -3.53 14.78
CA GLY A 141 -9.68 -2.85 15.47
C GLY A 141 -9.23 -2.01 16.68
N ASP A 142 -8.15 -2.43 17.36
CA ASP A 142 -7.53 -1.68 18.47
C ASP A 142 -6.49 -0.65 18.01
N LYS A 143 -6.25 -0.54 16.69
CA LYS A 143 -5.34 0.39 16.01
C LYS A 143 -3.86 0.26 16.42
N LYS A 144 -3.45 -0.91 16.93
CA LYS A 144 -2.06 -1.19 17.31
C LYS A 144 -1.26 -1.90 16.22
N ILE A 145 -1.94 -2.60 15.32
CA ILE A 145 -1.30 -3.38 14.25
C ILE A 145 -1.63 -2.73 12.91
N TYR A 146 -0.58 -2.45 12.14
CA TYR A 146 -0.66 -1.99 10.76
C TYR A 146 -0.34 -3.14 9.82
N LYS A 147 -1.17 -3.33 8.78
CA LYS A 147 -0.99 -4.37 7.77
C LYS A 147 -1.00 -3.76 6.38
N LEU A 148 0.08 -3.98 5.63
CA LEU A 148 0.18 -3.62 4.22
C LEU A 148 -0.74 -4.52 3.39
N ALA A 149 -1.53 -3.89 2.52
CA ALA A 149 -2.53 -4.50 1.67
C ALA A 149 -2.33 -4.08 0.21
N ASP A 150 -3.07 -4.74 -0.69
CA ASP A 150 -3.15 -4.45 -2.13
C ASP A 150 -1.83 -4.57 -2.92
N PHE A 151 -1.49 -5.80 -3.30
CA PHE A 151 -0.34 -6.13 -4.13
C PHE A 151 -0.66 -6.10 -5.63
N GLY A 152 -1.76 -5.47 -6.06
CA GLY A 152 -2.19 -5.46 -7.47
C GLY A 152 -1.20 -4.81 -8.45
N LEU A 153 -0.35 -3.90 -7.96
CA LEU A 153 0.73 -3.26 -8.73
C LEU A 153 2.12 -3.86 -8.52
N ALA A 154 2.22 -4.83 -7.61
CA ALA A 154 3.50 -5.37 -7.18
C ALA A 154 4.23 -6.07 -8.33
N LYS A 155 5.57 -6.02 -8.30
CA LYS A 155 6.42 -6.64 -9.32
C LYS A 155 7.61 -7.34 -8.69
N HIS A 156 7.98 -8.48 -9.29
CA HIS A 156 9.18 -9.22 -8.95
C HIS A 156 10.35 -8.68 -9.75
N LEU A 157 11.44 -8.39 -9.06
CA LEU A 157 12.74 -8.12 -9.65
C LEU A 157 13.26 -9.38 -10.32
N ILE A 158 13.83 -9.21 -11.52
CA ILE A 158 14.57 -10.28 -12.19
C ILE A 158 15.90 -10.46 -11.44
N PRO A 159 16.34 -11.69 -11.14
CA PRO A 159 17.63 -11.92 -10.48
C PRO A 159 18.77 -11.18 -11.18
N GLY A 160 19.55 -10.41 -10.42
CA GLY A 160 20.64 -9.57 -10.93
C GLY A 160 20.21 -8.19 -11.45
N GLN A 161 18.92 -7.86 -11.44
CA GLN A 161 18.40 -6.53 -11.73
C GLN A 161 17.96 -5.81 -10.45
N ASN A 162 18.14 -4.49 -10.43
CA ASN A 162 17.74 -3.63 -9.31
C ASN A 162 16.49 -2.79 -9.60
N THR A 163 15.99 -2.83 -10.84
CA THR A 163 14.86 -2.02 -11.30
C THR A 163 13.92 -2.82 -12.19
N VAL A 164 12.64 -2.47 -12.19
CA VAL A 164 11.64 -2.98 -13.13
C VAL A 164 10.95 -1.85 -13.88
N THR A 165 10.63 -2.08 -15.16
CA THR A 165 9.85 -1.12 -15.96
C THR A 165 8.42 -1.06 -15.46
N GLN A 166 7.90 0.16 -15.29
CA GLN A 166 6.56 0.40 -14.83
C GLN A 166 5.61 0.60 -16.02
N THR A 167 4.72 -0.37 -16.22
CA THR A 167 3.69 -0.33 -17.28
C THR A 167 2.36 0.27 -16.80
N GLN A 168 2.19 0.48 -15.49
CA GLN A 168 1.01 1.07 -14.86
C GLN A 168 1.46 2.07 -13.81
N LEU A 169 0.93 3.28 -13.85
CA LEU A 169 1.22 4.33 -12.87
C LEU A 169 0.55 3.98 -11.54
N GLY A 170 1.26 4.28 -10.44
CA GLY A 170 0.74 4.15 -9.09
C GLY A 170 -0.19 5.32 -8.75
N THR A 171 -0.17 5.74 -7.50
CA THR A 171 -0.86 6.95 -7.06
C THR A 171 0.13 8.12 -7.13
N PRO A 172 -0.01 9.07 -8.08
CA PRO A 172 1.06 10.02 -8.40
C PRO A 172 1.62 10.80 -7.20
N LEU A 173 0.80 11.06 -6.18
CA LEU A 173 1.22 11.77 -4.96
C LEU A 173 2.29 11.03 -4.13
N TYR A 174 2.45 9.71 -4.33
CA TYR A 174 3.41 8.89 -3.60
C TYR A 174 4.54 8.37 -4.50
N ASP A 175 4.52 8.70 -5.79
CA ASP A 175 5.51 8.23 -6.77
C ASP A 175 6.85 8.99 -6.58
N CYS A 176 7.96 8.25 -6.75
CA CYS A 176 9.32 8.75 -6.62
C CYS A 176 9.80 9.54 -7.86
N PRO A 177 10.79 10.44 -7.73
CA PRO A 177 11.27 11.29 -8.84
C PRO A 177 11.74 10.50 -10.06
N GLU A 178 12.54 9.43 -9.86
CA GLU A 178 13.12 8.65 -10.95
C GLU A 178 12.06 7.91 -11.79
N LEU A 179 10.86 7.70 -11.23
CA LEU A 179 9.75 7.10 -11.95
C LEU A 179 9.17 8.06 -13.00
N PHE A 180 9.20 9.37 -12.74
CA PHE A 180 8.72 10.36 -13.69
C PHE A 180 9.64 10.47 -14.91
N GLU A 181 10.94 10.27 -14.71
CA GLU A 181 11.97 10.39 -15.75
C GLU A 181 12.19 9.09 -16.53
N THR A 182 12.38 7.96 -15.81
CA THR A 182 12.85 6.71 -16.42
C THR A 182 11.76 5.67 -16.62
N LYS A 183 10.59 5.87 -16.00
CA LYS A 183 9.52 4.85 -15.89
C LYS A 183 10.01 3.53 -15.30
N ARG A 184 11.07 3.56 -14.49
CA ARG A 184 11.58 2.40 -13.74
C ARG A 184 11.37 2.60 -12.26
N SER A 185 11.10 1.49 -11.57
CA SER A 185 10.92 1.45 -10.12
C SER A 185 11.91 0.47 -9.52
N SER A 186 12.42 0.79 -8.34
CA SER A 186 13.26 -0.07 -7.51
C SER A 186 12.62 -0.23 -6.12
N THR A 187 13.26 -0.96 -5.22
CA THR A 187 12.86 -0.97 -3.80
C THR A 187 12.95 0.42 -3.16
N GLN A 188 13.79 1.33 -3.69
CA GLN A 188 13.86 2.72 -3.24
C GLN A 188 12.57 3.50 -3.53
N ALA A 189 11.82 3.12 -4.58
CA ALA A 189 10.54 3.76 -4.88
C ALA A 189 9.54 3.56 -3.72
N ASP A 190 9.49 2.35 -3.13
CA ASP A 190 8.66 2.08 -1.96
C ASP A 190 9.13 2.86 -0.72
N LEU A 191 10.44 3.07 -0.56
CA LEU A 191 11.00 3.87 0.54
C LEU A 191 10.68 5.35 0.40
N PHE A 192 10.69 5.88 -0.82
CA PHE A 192 10.24 7.24 -1.09
C PHE A 192 8.77 7.42 -0.73
N SER A 193 7.91 6.53 -1.22
CA SER A 193 6.48 6.53 -0.88
C SER A 193 6.27 6.42 0.63
N PHE A 194 7.06 5.61 1.32
CA PHE A 194 7.03 5.49 2.78
C PHE A 194 7.43 6.79 3.48
N GLY A 195 8.48 7.47 3.03
CA GLY A 195 8.86 8.80 3.50
C GLY A 195 7.73 9.82 3.36
N VAL A 196 7.02 9.81 2.23
CA VAL A 196 5.83 10.67 2.01
C VAL A 196 4.74 10.38 3.05
N VAL A 197 4.45 9.11 3.31
CA VAL A 197 3.44 8.71 4.31
C VAL A 197 3.84 9.15 5.72
N ILE A 198 5.10 8.95 6.12
CA ILE A 198 5.58 9.38 7.44
C ILE A 198 5.47 10.90 7.56
N PHE A 199 5.87 11.65 6.53
CA PHE A 199 5.73 13.10 6.50
C PHE A 199 4.28 13.52 6.70
N ASN A 200 3.32 12.86 6.05
CA ASN A 200 1.89 13.13 6.26
C ASN A 200 1.48 12.94 7.73
N LEU A 201 1.95 11.87 8.38
CA LEU A 201 1.57 11.57 9.76
C LEU A 201 2.09 12.61 10.77
N ILE A 202 3.27 13.17 10.53
CA ILE A 202 3.92 14.07 11.49
C ILE A 202 3.71 15.55 11.20
N GLU A 203 3.60 15.95 9.94
CA GLU A 203 3.38 17.35 9.55
C GLU A 203 1.92 17.68 9.28
N LEU A 204 1.05 16.67 9.27
CA LEU A 204 -0.31 16.80 8.79
C LEU A 204 -0.34 17.50 7.44
N ASP A 205 0.63 17.28 6.55
CA ASP A 205 0.70 17.91 5.23
C ASP A 205 1.46 17.02 4.25
N HIS A 206 1.41 17.35 2.98
CA HIS A 206 2.18 16.66 1.94
C HIS A 206 3.57 17.30 1.76
N PRO A 207 4.67 16.52 1.66
CA PRO A 207 6.04 17.06 1.54
C PRO A 207 6.22 17.94 0.30
N PHE A 208 5.49 17.64 -0.78
CA PHE A 208 5.40 18.46 -1.98
C PHE A 208 3.97 18.96 -2.15
N THR A 209 3.77 20.18 -2.64
CA THR A 209 2.42 20.73 -2.80
C THR A 209 1.63 19.92 -3.84
N PRO A 210 0.49 19.29 -3.48
CA PRO A 210 -0.32 18.51 -4.42
C PRO A 210 -0.82 19.36 -5.60
N ASP A 211 -0.86 18.76 -6.79
CA ASP A 211 -1.26 19.43 -8.04
C ASP A 211 -1.67 18.41 -9.11
N LEU A 212 -1.99 18.89 -10.31
CA LEU A 212 -2.10 18.03 -11.49
C LEU A 212 -0.83 17.21 -11.69
N ALA A 213 -0.98 15.95 -12.10
CA ALA A 213 0.11 14.97 -12.13
C ALA A 213 1.41 15.46 -12.82
N PRO A 214 1.39 16.18 -13.96
CA PRO A 214 2.61 16.71 -14.58
C PRO A 214 3.31 17.78 -13.73
N ILE A 215 2.54 18.67 -13.12
CA ILE A 215 3.06 19.74 -12.25
C ILE A 215 3.62 19.13 -10.97
N TYR A 216 2.88 18.20 -10.37
CA TYR A 216 3.31 17.48 -9.19
C TYR A 216 4.62 16.71 -9.44
N ALA A 217 4.71 15.97 -10.55
CA ALA A 217 5.91 15.27 -10.96
C ALA A 217 7.11 16.23 -11.08
N GLN A 218 6.91 17.39 -11.72
CA GLN A 218 7.96 18.40 -11.82
C GLN A 218 8.42 18.88 -10.43
N ARG A 219 7.50 19.15 -9.50
CA ARG A 219 7.86 19.57 -8.12
C ARG A 219 8.67 18.50 -7.39
N VAL A 220 8.24 17.24 -7.46
CA VAL A 220 8.98 16.12 -6.85
C VAL A 220 10.40 16.04 -7.41
N VAL A 221 10.60 16.30 -8.71
CA VAL A 221 11.93 16.28 -9.35
C VAL A 221 12.76 17.53 -9.02
N THR A 222 12.17 18.73 -8.93
CA THR A 222 12.95 19.98 -8.83
C THR A 222 13.02 20.61 -7.43
N GLU A 223 12.02 20.40 -6.58
CA GLU A 223 11.89 21.07 -5.28
C GLU A 223 12.42 20.22 -4.12
N GLN A 224 12.84 20.86 -3.03
CA GLN A 224 13.11 20.15 -1.78
C GLN A 224 11.79 19.88 -1.03
N PRO A 225 11.70 18.81 -0.21
CA PRO A 225 10.56 18.62 0.68
C PRO A 225 10.32 19.84 1.56
N LYS A 226 9.05 20.15 1.85
CA LYS A 226 8.69 21.20 2.80
C LYS A 226 9.40 20.98 4.16
N PRO A 227 9.76 22.05 4.87
CA PRO A 227 10.36 21.94 6.19
C PRO A 227 9.37 21.37 7.21
N PHE A 228 9.90 20.68 8.22
CA PHE A 228 9.14 20.23 9.38
C PHE A 228 8.75 21.42 10.26
N ARG A 229 7.45 21.55 10.55
CA ARG A 229 6.85 22.62 11.35
C ARG A 229 6.26 22.07 12.65
N LEU A 230 5.73 20.85 12.64
CA LEU A 230 5.11 20.21 13.79
C LEU A 230 6.08 19.28 14.51
N SER A 231 6.84 18.47 13.75
CA SER A 231 7.80 17.53 14.32
C SER A 231 9.04 18.24 14.88
N LYS A 232 9.37 17.91 16.13
CA LYS A 232 10.59 18.38 16.82
C LYS A 232 11.65 17.28 16.98
N ASP A 233 11.39 16.07 16.49
CA ASP A 233 12.32 14.94 16.56
C ASP A 233 13.29 15.00 15.37
N GLU A 234 14.51 15.46 15.62
CA GLU A 234 15.54 15.57 14.58
C GLU A 234 15.92 14.22 13.97
N THR A 235 15.89 13.14 14.76
CA THR A 235 16.23 11.79 14.26
C THR A 235 15.20 11.34 13.26
N LEU A 236 13.91 11.51 13.59
CA LEU A 236 12.81 11.20 12.69
C LEU A 236 12.84 12.08 11.43
N ASN A 237 13.05 13.38 11.59
CA ASN A 237 13.09 14.32 10.47
C ASN A 237 14.22 13.97 9.49
N ASN A 238 15.42 13.65 10.01
CA ASN A 238 16.55 13.24 9.19
C ASN A 238 16.31 11.90 8.48
N LEU A 239 15.62 10.96 9.12
CA LEU A 239 15.21 9.71 8.49
C LEU A 239 14.26 9.95 7.31
N VAL A 240 13.24 10.81 7.50
CA VAL A 240 12.28 11.16 6.45
C VAL A 240 12.95 11.88 5.29
N ILE A 241 13.87 12.82 5.55
CA ILE A 241 14.64 13.50 4.49
C ILE A 241 15.41 12.46 3.66
N ARG A 242 16.12 11.53 4.30
CA ARG A 242 16.88 10.49 3.59
C ARG A 242 16.00 9.57 2.74
N MET A 243 14.75 9.34 3.14
CA MET A 243 13.78 8.58 2.34
C MET A 243 13.27 9.38 1.13
N LEU A 244 13.22 10.71 1.24
CA LEU A 244 12.76 11.62 0.19
C LEU A 244 13.90 12.15 -0.70
N ASP A 245 15.13 11.69 -0.48
CA ASP A 245 16.28 12.02 -1.31
C ASP A 245 16.07 11.51 -2.74
N LYS A 246 16.53 12.31 -3.70
CA LYS A 246 16.44 12.01 -5.13
C LYS A 246 17.71 11.27 -5.54
N VAL A 247 17.58 10.06 -6.06
CA VAL A 247 18.69 9.20 -6.49
C VAL A 247 19.20 9.61 -7.86
#